data_AF-A0A950PM43-F1
#
_entry.id   AF-A0A950PM43-F1
#
_cell.length_a   1.000
_cell.length_b   1.000
_cell.length_c   1.000
_cell.angle_alpha   90.00
_cell.angle_beta   90.00
_cell.angle_gamma   90.00
#
_symmetry.space_group_name_H-M   'P 1'
#
loop_
_entity.id
_entity.type
_entity.pdbx_description
1 polymer ?
#
loop_
_entity_poly.entity_id
_entity_poly.type
_entity_poly.pdbx_seq_one_letter_code
_entity_poly.pdbx_strand_id
1 'polypeptide(L)'
;MKNFGELILAVSLSTFVAAEPSIGAGRADSRLVSALHNELATYLRARGAKEHLSSLSLAVSYRPDLPTITITDGTTTYGGTEPVTPASLYQIGSNTKAFTAVAILRLEAQGRLSIDAPLGRYL
;
A
#
# COMPACT_ATOMS: atom_id res chain seq x y z
N MET A 1 -27.98 -2.51 -63.16
CA MET A 1 -28.52 -1.16 -62.91
C MET A 1 -28.84 -1.07 -61.41
N LYS A 2 -28.35 0.01 -60.80
CA LYS A 2 -28.50 0.54 -59.42
C LYS A 2 -29.68 -0.07 -58.62
N ASN A 3 -29.53 -0.44 -57.34
CA ASN A 3 -29.51 0.49 -56.21
C ASN A 3 -28.87 -0.12 -54.95
N PHE A 4 -28.03 0.68 -54.29
CA PHE A 4 -27.38 0.43 -53.00
C PHE A 4 -28.37 0.68 -51.85
N GLY A 5 -28.46 -0.27 -50.92
CA GLY A 5 -29.17 -0.13 -49.64
C GLY A 5 -28.24 0.43 -48.57
N GLU A 6 -28.75 1.39 -47.81
CA GLU A 6 -28.02 2.32 -46.94
C GLU A 6 -27.37 1.67 -45.71
N LEU A 7 -26.16 2.16 -45.41
CA LEU A 7 -25.38 1.91 -44.22
C LEU A 7 -25.87 2.85 -43.10
N ILE A 8 -26.62 2.34 -42.12
CA ILE A 8 -26.93 3.11 -40.90
C ILE A 8 -25.75 3.00 -39.94
N LEU A 9 -24.93 4.04 -39.90
CA LEU A 9 -23.89 4.23 -38.88
C LEU A 9 -24.54 4.90 -37.64
N ALA A 10 -24.90 4.09 -36.64
CA ALA A 10 -25.36 4.61 -35.35
C ALA A 10 -24.15 5.13 -34.55
N VAL A 11 -23.97 6.46 -34.54
CA VAL A 11 -23.01 7.12 -33.65
C VAL A 11 -23.62 7.20 -32.25
N SER A 12 -23.19 6.32 -31.35
CA SER A 12 -23.54 6.40 -29.93
C SER A 12 -22.68 7.47 -29.26
N LEU A 13 -23.27 8.63 -28.98
CA LEU A 13 -22.63 9.71 -28.22
C LEU A 13 -22.71 9.35 -26.73
N SER A 14 -21.70 8.64 -26.22
CA SER A 14 -21.58 8.37 -24.79
C SER A 14 -21.20 9.65 -24.07
N THR A 15 -22.14 10.26 -23.35
CA THR A 15 -21.86 11.33 -22.39
C THR A 15 -20.99 10.79 -21.26
N PHE A 16 -19.73 11.18 -21.24
CA PHE A 16 -18.85 11.00 -20.08
C PHE A 16 -19.31 11.98 -18.99
N VAL A 17 -20.02 11.48 -17.98
CA VAL A 17 -20.20 12.23 -16.73
C VAL A 17 -18.87 12.14 -15.97
N ALA A 18 -18.08 13.22 -16.03
CA ALA A 18 -16.96 13.38 -15.13
C ALA A 18 -17.52 13.61 -13.71
N ALA A 19 -17.33 12.63 -12.82
CA ALA A 19 -17.59 12.83 -11.40
C ALA A 19 -16.62 13.90 -10.89
N GLU A 20 -17.13 15.08 -10.52
CA GLU A 20 -16.28 16.11 -9.93
C GLU A 20 -15.74 15.62 -8.58
N PRO A 21 -14.42 15.73 -8.33
CA PRO A 21 -13.87 15.39 -7.03
C PRO A 21 -14.45 16.34 -5.99
N SER A 22 -15.16 15.78 -5.02
CA SER A 22 -15.71 16.57 -3.91
C SER A 22 -14.58 17.28 -3.16
N ILE A 23 -14.59 18.62 -3.20
CA ILE A 23 -13.59 19.50 -2.59
C ILE A 23 -13.42 19.21 -1.07
N GLY A 24 -14.46 18.64 -0.43
CA GLY A 24 -14.44 18.24 0.98
C GLY A 24 -13.61 16.99 1.29
N ALA A 25 -13.61 15.97 0.42
CA ALA A 25 -12.88 14.71 0.67
C ALA A 25 -11.36 14.93 0.59
N GLY A 26 -10.87 15.60 -0.45
CA GLY A 26 -9.43 15.89 -0.60
C GLY A 26 -8.87 16.80 0.51
N ARG A 27 -9.71 17.67 1.10
CA ARG A 27 -9.33 18.52 2.23
C ARG A 27 -9.28 17.78 3.56
N ALA A 28 -10.16 16.79 3.76
CA ALA A 28 -10.11 15.92 4.94
C ALA A 28 -8.87 15.02 4.91
N ASP A 29 -8.55 14.46 3.75
CA ASP A 29 -7.38 13.60 3.55
C ASP A 29 -6.07 14.36 3.80
N SER A 30 -5.92 15.58 3.28
CA SER A 30 -4.71 16.39 3.52
C SER A 30 -4.51 16.74 5.00
N ARG A 31 -5.58 17.02 5.75
CA ARG A 31 -5.51 17.24 7.20
C ARG A 31 -5.05 15.99 7.95
N LEU A 32 -5.58 14.81 7.58
CA LEU A 32 -5.18 13.55 8.18
C LEU A 32 -3.71 13.23 7.88
N VAL A 33 -3.27 13.40 6.63
CA VAL A 33 -1.87 13.20 6.23
C VAL A 33 -0.94 14.11 7.03
N SER A 34 -1.27 15.40 7.15
CA SER A 34 -0.47 16.34 7.96
C SER A 34 -0.45 15.97 9.44
N ALA A 35 -1.59 15.54 10.00
CA ALA A 35 -1.67 15.12 11.40
C ALA A 35 -0.80 13.87 11.66
N LEU A 36 -0.87 12.86 10.79
CA LEU A 36 -0.07 11.64 10.90
C LEU A 36 1.43 11.93 10.75
N HIS A 37 1.82 12.82 9.83
CA HIS A 37 3.21 13.25 9.70
C HIS A 37 3.70 13.95 10.97
N ASN A 38 2.93 14.91 11.48
CA ASN A 38 3.29 15.61 12.71
C ASN A 38 3.43 14.66 13.91
N GLU A 39 2.57 13.65 14.02
CA GLU A 39 2.64 12.64 15.08
C GLU A 39 3.90 11.78 14.93
N LEU A 40 4.17 11.28 13.72
CA LEU A 40 5.37 10.48 13.42
C LEU A 40 6.65 11.25 13.78
N ALA A 41 6.71 12.53 13.41
CA ALA A 41 7.83 13.40 13.70
C ALA A 41 7.96 13.73 15.20
N THR A 42 6.84 13.88 15.89
CA THR A 42 6.81 14.08 17.34
C THR A 42 7.32 12.84 18.07
N TYR A 43 6.89 11.65 17.66
CA TYR A 43 7.39 10.39 18.21
C TYR A 43 8.89 10.24 17.99
N LEU A 44 9.37 10.45 16.76
CA LEU A 44 10.79 10.32 16.44
C LEU A 44 11.65 11.30 17.25
N ARG A 45 11.22 12.56 17.42
CA ARG A 45 11.92 13.52 18.30
C ARG A 45 11.93 13.09 19.77
N ALA A 46 10.80 12.58 20.28
CA ALA A 46 10.66 12.24 21.70
C ALA A 46 11.36 10.93 22.10
N ARG A 47 11.45 9.99 21.16
CA ARG A 47 11.88 8.60 21.41
C ARG A 47 13.11 8.18 20.63
N GLY A 48 13.42 8.84 19.50
CA GLY A 48 14.49 8.43 18.59
C GLY A 48 15.83 8.22 19.27
N ALA A 49 16.24 9.16 20.14
CA ALA A 49 17.49 9.02 20.89
C ALA A 49 17.45 7.90 21.96
N LYS A 50 16.29 7.70 22.60
CA LYS A 50 16.11 6.73 23.69
C LYS A 50 16.04 5.30 23.16
N GLU A 51 15.46 5.13 21.98
CA GLU A 51 15.20 3.84 21.33
C GLU A 51 16.16 3.55 20.17
N HIS A 52 17.10 4.47 19.91
CA HIS A 52 18.06 4.37 18.81
C HIS A 52 17.38 4.24 17.42
N LEU A 53 16.28 4.97 17.23
CA LEU A 53 15.53 4.99 15.96
C LEU A 53 16.14 6.05 15.03
N SER A 54 16.58 5.63 13.85
CA SER A 54 17.04 6.55 12.80
C SER A 54 15.89 7.16 12.00
N SER A 55 14.82 6.39 11.81
CA SER A 55 13.67 6.75 10.98
C SER A 55 12.42 5.96 11.35
N LEU A 56 11.30 6.44 10.83
CA LEU A 56 10.01 5.75 10.87
C LEU A 56 9.34 5.84 9.49
N SER A 57 8.57 4.80 9.16
CA SER A 57 7.69 4.76 7.99
C SER A 57 6.32 4.26 8.42
N LEU A 58 5.27 4.94 7.96
CA LEU A 58 3.88 4.59 8.26
C LEU A 58 3.09 4.51 6.96
N ALA A 59 2.36 3.39 6.79
CA ALA A 59 1.38 3.19 5.74
C ALA A 59 0.00 2.92 6.36
N VAL A 60 -1.02 3.70 5.99
CA VAL A 60 -2.40 3.55 6.49
C VAL A 60 -3.37 3.39 5.33
N SER A 61 -4.02 2.23 5.28
CA SER A 61 -5.13 1.92 4.39
C SER A 61 -6.36 1.64 5.24
N TYR A 62 -7.38 2.48 5.16
CA TYR A 62 -8.55 2.40 6.06
C TYR A 62 -9.89 2.39 5.31
N ARG A 63 -9.85 2.64 4.00
CA ARG A 63 -10.99 2.51 3.09
C ARG A 63 -10.52 2.02 1.72
N PRO A 64 -11.27 1.14 1.05
CA PRO A 64 -10.85 0.56 -0.22
C PRO A 64 -10.87 1.56 -1.40
N ASP A 65 -11.63 2.65 -1.28
CA ASP A 65 -11.79 3.68 -2.32
C ASP A 65 -10.82 4.85 -2.17
N LEU A 66 -10.01 4.86 -1.10
CA LEU A 66 -9.01 5.89 -0.85
C LEU A 66 -7.60 5.36 -1.08
N PRO A 67 -6.67 6.21 -1.56
CA PRO A 67 -5.27 5.84 -1.65
C PRO A 67 -4.70 5.58 -0.25
N THR A 68 -3.76 4.63 -0.16
CA THR A 68 -2.96 4.43 1.05
C THR A 68 -2.18 5.70 1.36
N ILE A 69 -2.26 6.16 2.60
CA ILE A 69 -1.41 7.24 3.10
C ILE A 69 -0.05 6.63 3.42
N THR A 70 1.01 7.12 2.81
CA THR A 70 2.39 6.73 3.11
C THR A 70 3.20 7.95 3.52
N ILE A 71 3.78 7.91 4.71
CA ILE A 71 4.60 9.00 5.26
C ILE A 71 5.86 8.43 5.90
N THR A 72 6.93 9.21 5.90
CA THR A 72 8.22 8.83 6.48
C THR A 72 8.85 10.02 7.20
N ASP A 73 9.62 9.77 8.23
CA ASP A 73 10.46 10.78 8.88
C ASP A 73 11.80 10.17 9.34
N GLY A 74 12.82 11.00 9.45
CA GLY A 74 14.18 10.63 9.84
C GLY A 74 15.10 10.28 8.67
N THR A 75 16.16 9.55 8.98
CA THR A 75 17.27 9.28 8.06
C THR A 75 17.61 7.79 7.99
N THR A 76 18.26 7.40 6.90
CA THR A 76 18.61 6.00 6.61
C THR A 76 19.61 5.42 7.62
N THR A 77 20.38 6.27 8.29
CA THR A 77 21.38 5.90 9.30
C THR A 77 21.18 6.75 10.55
N TYR A 78 21.31 6.16 11.73
CA TYR A 78 21.13 6.89 13.00
C TYR A 78 22.14 8.04 13.11
N GLY A 79 21.64 9.27 13.31
CA GLY A 79 22.46 10.49 13.34
C GLY A 79 23.00 10.93 11.97
N GLY A 80 22.65 10.23 10.89
CA GLY A 80 23.00 10.59 9.52
C GLY A 80 22.09 11.68 8.95
N THR A 81 22.40 12.12 7.73
CA THR A 81 21.70 13.21 7.03
C THR A 81 20.84 12.73 5.86
N GLU A 82 21.07 11.52 5.34
CA GLU A 82 20.35 11.00 4.18
C GLU A 82 18.90 10.64 4.55
N PRO A 83 17.89 11.35 4.04
CA PRO A 83 16.50 11.13 4.45
C PRO A 83 15.97 9.79 3.96
N VAL A 84 15.06 9.19 4.74
CA VAL A 84 14.24 8.09 4.23
C VAL A 84 13.17 8.59 3.27
N THR A 85 12.73 7.70 2.37
CA THR A 85 11.64 7.96 1.44
C THR A 85 10.57 6.88 1.60
N PRO A 86 9.35 7.08 1.08
CA PRO A 86 8.34 6.02 1.00
C PRO A 86 8.81 4.71 0.34
N ALA A 87 9.86 4.75 -0.48
CA ALA A 87 10.45 3.58 -1.15
C ALA A 87 11.61 2.93 -0.37
N SER A 88 12.03 3.51 0.76
CA SER A 88 13.09 2.96 1.60
C SER A 88 12.70 1.59 2.16
N LEU A 89 13.63 0.63 2.08
CA LEU A 89 13.42 -0.73 2.55
C LEU A 89 13.87 -0.89 4.00
N TYR A 90 13.12 -1.70 4.75
CA TYR A 90 13.41 -2.07 6.12
C TYR A 90 13.53 -3.59 6.23
N GLN A 91 14.38 -4.07 7.13
CA GLN A 91 14.37 -5.48 7.50
C GLN A 91 13.15 -5.75 8.39
N ILE A 92 12.10 -6.31 7.80
CA ILE A 92 10.79 -6.49 8.48
C ILE A 92 10.78 -7.64 9.50
N GLY A 93 11.87 -8.40 9.61
CA GLY A 93 12.05 -9.44 10.63
C GLY A 93 10.94 -10.48 10.65
N SER A 94 10.35 -10.72 11.82
CA SER A 94 9.31 -11.74 12.02
C SER A 94 8.04 -11.55 11.20
N ASN A 95 7.82 -10.37 10.59
CA ASN A 95 6.72 -10.18 9.63
C ASN A 95 6.82 -11.13 8.42
N THR A 96 8.02 -11.60 8.07
CA THR A 96 8.23 -12.62 7.02
C THR A 96 7.43 -13.90 7.24
N LYS A 97 7.07 -14.24 8.49
CA LYS A 97 6.29 -15.44 8.81
C LYS A 97 4.93 -15.48 8.10
N ALA A 98 4.27 -14.33 7.93
CA ALA A 98 2.99 -14.27 7.22
C ALA A 98 3.15 -14.68 5.74
N PHE A 99 4.24 -14.26 5.10
CA PHE A 99 4.57 -14.65 3.73
C PHE A 99 4.91 -16.14 3.63
N THR A 100 5.67 -16.68 4.58
CA THR A 100 5.96 -18.12 4.66
C THR A 100 4.68 -18.94 4.85
N ALA A 101 3.78 -18.51 5.73
CA ALA A 101 2.48 -19.18 5.93
C ALA A 101 1.66 -19.20 4.64
N VAL A 102 1.56 -18.08 3.92
CA VAL A 102 0.89 -18.03 2.61
C VAL A 102 1.57 -18.95 1.61
N ALA A 103 2.91 -19.02 1.57
CA ALA A 103 3.62 -19.94 0.68
C ALA A 103 3.27 -21.41 0.98
N ILE A 104 3.21 -21.81 2.25
CA ILE A 104 2.79 -23.16 2.67
C ILE A 104 1.34 -23.43 2.26
N LEU A 105 0.42 -22.52 2.54
CA LEU A 105 -0.99 -22.68 2.18
C LEU A 105 -1.21 -22.73 0.66
N ARG A 106 -0.37 -22.03 -0.13
CA ARG A 106 -0.39 -22.16 -1.59
C ARG A 106 0.07 -23.54 -2.06
N LEU A 107 1.05 -24.15 -1.39
CA LEU A 107 1.49 -25.52 -1.71
C LEU A 107 0.40 -26.54 -1.36
N GLU A 108 -0.30 -26.34 -0.24
CA GLU A 108 -1.46 -27.16 0.12
C GLU A 108 -2.60 -27.03 -0.89
N ALA A 109 -2.97 -25.81 -1.27
CA ALA A 109 -4.00 -25.58 -2.29
C ALA A 109 -3.64 -26.20 -3.66
N GLN A 110 -2.35 -26.37 -3.95
CA GLN A 110 -1.85 -27.06 -5.15
C GLN A 110 -1.77 -28.59 -4.99
N GLY A 111 -2.15 -29.15 -3.84
CA GLY A 111 -2.02 -30.57 -3.52
C GLY A 111 -0.58 -31.06 -3.37
N ARG A 112 0.38 -30.14 -3.16
CA ARG A 112 1.82 -30.46 -3.09
C ARG A 112 2.31 -30.81 -1.68
N LEU A 113 1.58 -30.37 -0.66
CA LEU A 113 1.74 -30.81 0.71
C LEU A 113 0.38 -30.85 1.42
N SER A 114 0.32 -31.41 2.63
CA SER A 114 -0.82 -31.28 3.54
C SER A 114 -0.30 -30.73 4.87
N ILE A 115 -0.99 -29.73 5.44
CA ILE A 115 -0.58 -29.14 6.73
C ILE A 115 -0.87 -30.05 7.92
N ASP A 116 -1.68 -31.10 7.72
CA ASP A 116 -1.98 -32.12 8.72
C ASP A 116 -0.99 -33.31 8.69
N ALA A 117 -0.12 -33.36 7.67
CA ALA A 117 0.87 -34.42 7.57
C ALA A 117 2.01 -34.22 8.60
N PRO A 118 2.58 -35.30 9.16
CA PRO A 118 3.71 -35.19 10.06
C PRO A 118 4.94 -34.59 9.36
N LEU A 119 5.73 -33.80 10.09
CA LEU A 119 6.89 -33.09 9.54
C LEU A 119 7.90 -34.01 8.83
N GLY A 120 8.10 -35.24 9.34
CA GLY A 120 9.02 -36.22 8.75
C GLY A 120 8.66 -36.69 7.34
N ARG A 121 7.50 -36.27 6.80
CA ARG A 121 7.17 -36.44 5.38
C ARG A 121 7.92 -35.45 4.48
N TYR A 122 8.32 -34.29 4.98
CA TYR A 122 8.86 -33.18 4.19
C TYR A 122 10.25 -32.70 4.64
N LEU A 123 10.66 -33.00 5.87
CA LEU A 123 11.94 -32.63 6.50
C LEU A 123 12.67 -33.87 6.98
#